data_AF-A0A0F8Y5N7-F1
#
_entry.id   AF-A0A0F8Y5N7-F1
#
_cell.length_a   1.000
_cell.length_b   1.000
_cell.length_c   1.000
_cell.angle_alpha   90.00
_cell.angle_beta   90.00
_cell.angle_gamma   90.00
#
_symmetry.space_group_name_H-M   'P 1'
#
loop_
_entity.id
_entity.type
_entity.pdbx_description
1 polymer ?
#
loop_
_entity_poly.entity_id
_entity_poly.type
_entity_poly.pdbx_seq_one_letter_code
_entity_poly.pdbx_strand_id
1 'polypeptide(L)'
;GWNVYSAPKFSVEPKKWCFPIAGCVVYRGYFSKKEALEFARKMDERDFDVFIGAFNAYSTLGWYNDPVLRSHLRLNPIRLAGLIIHELAHQKFYVSGDSRFNEGFAVTVERAGVLRWLKSAGGDDHIVQASKMWDKEDLIVAKILKARTQLRNIYLRELDSKSLAQKKNSIFQDLKSDLCGGNCSGINLPNTNGEEFELNNAYLVPIDTYYSLVPVFQSILDSLGGSLPQFFEKVEELGELPFEERQREIESLQKRIKDNH
;
A
#
# COMPACT_ATOMS: atom_id res chain seq x y z
N GLY A 1 -17.84 4.41 1.09
CA GLY A 1 -17.64 3.64 2.34
C GLY A 1 -16.24 3.86 2.86
N TRP A 2 -15.84 3.06 3.84
CA TRP A 2 -14.65 3.25 4.66
C TRP A 2 -13.97 1.92 4.96
N ASN A 3 -12.65 1.87 4.84
CA ASN A 3 -11.83 0.77 5.28
C ASN A 3 -11.17 1.11 6.61
N VAL A 4 -11.31 0.21 7.57
CA VAL A 4 -10.65 0.31 8.87
C VAL A 4 -9.49 -0.67 8.92
N TYR A 5 -8.30 -0.13 9.10
CA TYR A 5 -7.06 -0.84 9.36
C TYR A 5 -6.76 -0.77 10.85
N SER A 6 -6.22 -1.85 11.40
CA SER A 6 -5.80 -1.87 12.81
C SER A 6 -4.54 -2.69 12.99
N ALA A 7 -3.63 -2.24 13.84
CA ALA A 7 -2.43 -2.97 14.23
C ALA A 7 -2.24 -2.83 15.74
N PRO A 8 -1.76 -3.87 16.47
CA PRO A 8 -1.44 -3.72 17.88
C PRO A 8 -0.50 -2.53 18.11
N LYS A 9 -0.64 -1.84 19.26
CA LYS A 9 0.09 -0.62 19.59
C LYS A 9 1.62 -0.69 19.38
N PHE A 10 2.20 -1.87 19.59
CA PHE A 10 3.63 -2.16 19.41
C PHE A 10 3.88 -3.28 18.38
N SER A 11 3.14 -3.25 17.26
CA SER A 11 3.40 -4.13 16.13
C SER A 11 3.12 -3.39 14.82
N VAL A 12 3.94 -3.64 13.81
CA VAL A 12 3.66 -3.21 12.44
C VAL A 12 2.78 -4.21 11.68
N GLU A 13 2.58 -5.41 12.24
CA GLU A 13 1.74 -6.43 11.61
C GLU A 13 0.26 -6.13 11.85
N PRO A 14 -0.55 -6.05 10.77
CA PRO A 14 -1.96 -5.73 10.91
C PRO A 14 -2.75 -6.88 11.53
N LYS A 15 -3.87 -6.54 12.15
CA LYS A 15 -4.95 -7.49 12.39
C LYS A 15 -5.44 -7.99 11.03
N LYS A 16 -5.58 -9.31 10.90
CA LYS A 16 -6.16 -9.96 9.72
C LYS A 16 -7.60 -10.38 9.98
N TRP A 17 -8.43 -10.31 8.95
CA TRP A 17 -9.80 -10.83 8.94
C TRP A 17 -9.89 -11.93 7.89
N CYS A 18 -10.11 -13.16 8.32
CA CYS A 18 -10.12 -14.33 7.45
C CYS A 18 -11.54 -14.78 7.14
N PHE A 19 -11.79 -14.99 5.84
CA PHE A 19 -13.06 -15.45 5.31
C PHE A 19 -12.85 -16.79 4.60
N PRO A 20 -13.82 -17.73 4.66
CA PRO A 20 -13.65 -19.08 4.10
C PRO A 20 -13.29 -19.13 2.62
N ILE A 21 -13.71 -18.13 1.83
CA ILE A 21 -13.53 -18.10 0.37
C ILE A 21 -12.50 -17.04 -0.05
N ALA A 22 -12.57 -15.83 0.51
CA ALA A 22 -11.71 -14.71 0.12
C ALA A 22 -10.33 -14.70 0.79
N GLY A 23 -10.03 -15.68 1.65
CA GLY A 23 -8.80 -15.70 2.43
C GLY A 23 -8.77 -14.60 3.50
N CYS A 24 -7.58 -14.22 3.92
CA CYS A 24 -7.38 -13.19 4.94
C CYS A 24 -7.09 -11.83 4.31
N VAL A 25 -7.81 -10.80 4.75
CA VAL A 25 -7.58 -9.39 4.38
C VAL A 25 -7.07 -8.60 5.57
N VAL A 26 -6.37 -7.49 5.29
CA VAL A 26 -5.72 -6.62 6.28
C VAL A 26 -6.54 -5.38 6.64
N TYR A 27 -7.81 -5.32 6.21
CA TYR A 27 -8.75 -4.27 6.55
C TYR A 27 -10.17 -4.83 6.71
N ARG A 28 -11.05 -4.02 7.30
CA ARG A 28 -12.49 -4.27 7.32
C ARG A 28 -13.25 -3.11 6.69
N GLY A 29 -14.04 -3.41 5.65
CA GLY A 29 -14.86 -2.43 4.94
C GLY A 29 -16.21 -2.16 5.60
N TYR A 30 -16.68 -0.91 5.47
CA TYR A 30 -17.95 -0.42 5.99
C TYR A 30 -18.65 0.50 4.98
N PHE A 31 -19.96 0.31 4.81
CA PHE A 31 -20.80 1.22 4.03
C PHE A 31 -21.26 2.45 4.82
N SER A 32 -21.15 2.42 6.15
CA SER A 32 -21.53 3.50 7.07
C SER A 32 -20.32 4.06 7.81
N LYS A 33 -20.15 5.38 7.78
CA LYS A 33 -19.05 6.08 8.48
C LYS A 33 -19.14 5.87 9.97
N LYS A 34 -20.36 5.89 10.49
CA LYS A 34 -20.65 5.72 11.92
C LYS A 34 -20.20 4.34 12.38
N GLU A 35 -20.51 3.29 11.62
CA GLU A 35 -20.08 1.92 11.94
C GLU A 35 -18.55 1.76 11.89
N ALA A 36 -17.89 2.39 10.91
CA ALA A 36 -16.43 2.40 10.83
C ALA A 36 -15.79 3.06 12.07
N LEU A 37 -16.34 4.21 12.51
CA LEU A 37 -15.89 4.93 13.71
C LEU A 37 -16.16 4.15 15.01
N GLU A 38 -17.32 3.52 15.13
CA GLU A 38 -17.64 2.67 16.28
C GLU A 38 -16.71 1.47 16.38
N PHE A 39 -16.38 0.84 15.24
CA PHE A 39 -15.41 -0.24 15.22
C PHE A 39 -14.01 0.24 15.56
N ALA A 40 -13.60 1.41 15.04
CA ALA A 40 -12.31 2.00 15.36
C ALA A 40 -12.16 2.25 16.86
N ARG A 41 -13.16 2.84 17.52
CA ARG A 41 -13.15 3.02 18.99
C ARG A 41 -12.99 1.71 19.75
N LYS A 42 -13.72 0.66 19.36
CA LYS A 42 -13.59 -0.67 20.00
C LYS A 42 -12.21 -1.30 19.84
N MET A 43 -11.49 -0.97 18.78
CA MET A 43 -10.12 -1.45 18.55
C MET A 43 -9.12 -0.63 19.37
N ASP A 44 -9.29 0.68 19.42
CA ASP A 44 -8.48 1.59 20.25
C ASP A 44 -8.57 1.24 21.75
N GLU A 45 -9.77 0.95 22.26
CA GLU A 45 -10.02 0.44 23.62
C GLU A 45 -9.29 -0.89 23.94
N ARG A 46 -8.79 -1.59 22.93
CA ARG A 46 -8.05 -2.85 23.04
C ARG A 46 -6.55 -2.69 22.76
N ASP A 47 -6.02 -1.46 22.86
CA ASP A 47 -4.63 -1.11 22.57
C ASP A 47 -4.20 -1.41 21.12
N PHE A 48 -5.08 -1.13 20.15
CA PHE A 48 -4.72 -1.11 18.74
C PHE A 48 -4.59 0.33 18.24
N ASP A 49 -3.56 0.57 17.43
CA ASP A 49 -3.58 1.70 16.52
C ASP A 49 -4.65 1.44 15.45
N VAL A 50 -5.35 2.49 15.05
CA VAL A 50 -6.41 2.41 14.04
C VAL A 50 -6.24 3.50 13.00
N PHE A 51 -6.53 3.14 11.74
CA PHE A 51 -6.60 4.08 10.64
C PHE A 51 -7.88 3.82 9.84
N ILE A 52 -8.64 4.87 9.55
CA ILE A 52 -9.84 4.81 8.71
C ILE A 52 -9.55 5.56 7.42
N GLY A 53 -9.54 4.84 6.30
CA GLY A 53 -9.47 5.46 4.97
C GLY A 53 -10.83 5.40 4.28
N ALA A 54 -11.24 6.52 3.65
CA ALA A 54 -12.42 6.53 2.81
C ALA A 54 -12.13 5.86 1.45
N PHE A 55 -13.10 5.14 0.89
CA PHE A 55 -12.99 4.52 -0.45
C PHE A 55 -12.62 5.54 -1.55
N ASN A 56 -12.92 6.83 -1.34
CA ASN A 56 -12.68 7.90 -2.32
C ASN A 56 -11.47 8.81 -1.99
N ALA A 57 -10.63 8.48 -1.01
CA ALA A 57 -9.47 9.32 -0.63
C ALA A 57 -8.31 9.19 -1.64
N TYR A 58 -8.59 9.58 -2.89
CA TYR A 58 -7.74 9.42 -4.07
C TYR A 58 -6.60 10.45 -4.21
N SER A 59 -6.53 11.47 -3.35
CA SER A 59 -5.88 12.72 -3.78
C SER A 59 -4.38 12.86 -3.51
N THR A 60 -3.71 11.91 -2.85
CA THR A 60 -2.24 12.03 -2.66
C THR A 60 -1.46 10.74 -2.85
N LEU A 61 -2.06 9.56 -2.62
CA LEU A 61 -1.31 8.29 -2.63
C LEU A 61 -2.03 7.10 -3.31
N GLY A 62 -3.19 7.32 -3.95
CA GLY A 62 -3.73 6.40 -4.95
C GLY A 62 -4.21 5.00 -4.52
N TRP A 63 -4.40 4.70 -3.24
CA TRP A 63 -4.80 3.35 -2.81
C TRP A 63 -6.31 3.11 -2.95
N TYR A 64 -6.74 1.96 -3.48
CA TYR A 64 -7.82 1.07 -2.97
C TYR A 64 -8.27 0.04 -4.03
N ASN A 65 -8.57 -1.16 -3.55
CA ASN A 65 -9.39 -2.19 -4.18
C ASN A 65 -10.87 -1.97 -3.84
N ASP A 66 -11.67 -1.65 -4.86
CA ASP A 66 -13.13 -1.68 -4.81
C ASP A 66 -13.67 -1.62 -6.26
N PRO A 67 -14.78 -2.31 -6.57
CA PRO A 67 -15.37 -2.27 -7.91
C PRO A 67 -15.65 -0.84 -8.36
N VAL A 68 -15.45 -0.54 -9.64
CA VAL A 68 -15.54 0.82 -10.22
C VAL A 68 -16.88 1.51 -9.87
N LEU A 69 -16.87 2.28 -8.78
CA LEU A 69 -17.99 3.12 -8.34
C LEU A 69 -18.15 4.36 -9.23
N ARG A 70 -19.38 4.89 -9.30
CA ARG A 70 -19.70 6.14 -10.03
C ARG A 70 -18.85 7.34 -9.61
N SER A 71 -18.34 7.38 -8.38
CA SER A 71 -17.43 8.43 -7.89
C SER A 71 -16.07 8.42 -8.61
N HIS A 72 -15.61 7.28 -9.11
CA HIS A 72 -14.33 7.15 -9.81
C HIS A 72 -14.33 7.79 -11.21
N LEU A 73 -15.50 8.04 -11.80
CA LEU A 73 -15.61 8.77 -13.07
C LEU A 73 -15.17 10.25 -12.97
N ARG A 74 -14.90 10.75 -11.75
CA ARG A 74 -14.37 12.09 -11.51
C ARG A 74 -12.83 12.12 -11.41
N LEU A 75 -12.17 10.97 -11.49
CA LEU A 75 -10.71 10.90 -11.49
C LEU A 75 -10.14 11.49 -12.78
N ASN A 76 -8.89 11.94 -12.72
CA ASN A 76 -8.19 12.27 -13.94
C ASN A 76 -8.02 11.01 -14.82
N PRO A 77 -7.86 11.16 -16.15
CA PRO A 77 -7.83 10.01 -17.06
C PRO A 77 -6.74 8.98 -16.73
N ILE A 78 -5.57 9.43 -16.25
CA ILE A 78 -4.45 8.55 -15.87
C ILE A 78 -4.85 7.65 -14.70
N ARG A 79 -5.44 8.22 -13.63
CA ARG A 79 -5.88 7.48 -12.44
C ARG A 79 -7.09 6.59 -12.72
N LEU A 80 -8.01 7.03 -13.59
CA LEU A 80 -9.14 6.18 -13.99
C LEU A 80 -8.68 4.97 -14.81
N ALA A 81 -7.81 5.19 -15.80
CA ALA A 81 -7.21 4.09 -16.56
C ALA A 81 -6.42 3.15 -15.64
N GLY A 82 -5.67 3.72 -14.70
CA GLY A 82 -4.93 2.94 -13.71
C GLY A 82 -5.82 2.02 -12.89
N LEU A 83 -6.89 2.57 -12.30
CA LEU A 83 -7.88 1.79 -11.55
C LEU A 83 -8.50 0.66 -12.39
N ILE A 84 -8.91 0.93 -13.62
CA ILE A 84 -9.51 -0.10 -14.49
C ILE A 84 -8.50 -1.23 -14.74
N ILE A 85 -7.24 -0.89 -15.01
CA ILE A 85 -6.18 -1.87 -15.28
C ILE A 85 -5.82 -2.66 -14.02
N HIS A 86 -5.82 -2.01 -12.86
CA HIS A 86 -5.60 -2.63 -11.55
C HIS A 86 -6.62 -3.75 -11.29
N GLU A 87 -7.91 -3.43 -11.43
CA GLU A 87 -8.99 -4.39 -11.24
C GLU A 87 -8.93 -5.54 -12.27
N LEU A 88 -8.55 -5.24 -13.52
CA LEU A 88 -8.31 -6.26 -14.55
C LEU A 88 -7.10 -7.16 -14.20
N ALA A 89 -6.07 -6.64 -13.54
CA ALA A 89 -4.94 -7.44 -13.08
C ALA A 89 -5.39 -8.48 -12.05
N HIS A 90 -6.24 -8.10 -11.09
CA HIS A 90 -6.83 -9.05 -10.13
C HIS A 90 -7.70 -10.12 -10.79
N GLN A 91 -8.42 -9.79 -11.87
CA GLN A 91 -9.14 -10.80 -12.66
C GLN A 91 -8.19 -11.75 -13.40
N LYS A 92 -7.01 -11.27 -13.78
CA LYS A 92 -6.00 -12.08 -14.48
C LYS A 92 -5.28 -13.05 -13.54
N PHE A 93 -4.90 -12.61 -12.34
CA PHE A 93 -4.20 -13.44 -11.36
C PHE A 93 -4.44 -12.99 -9.92
N TYR A 94 -4.59 -13.96 -9.01
CA TYR A 94 -4.82 -13.74 -7.59
C TYR A 94 -4.32 -14.91 -6.74
N VAL A 95 -3.59 -14.62 -5.66
CA VAL A 95 -3.09 -15.57 -4.68
C VAL A 95 -3.87 -15.43 -3.37
N SER A 96 -4.59 -16.47 -2.97
CA SER A 96 -5.39 -16.44 -1.74
C SER A 96 -4.52 -16.21 -0.50
N GLY A 97 -4.94 -15.27 0.36
CA GLY A 97 -4.29 -14.97 1.64
C GLY A 97 -3.00 -14.15 1.56
N ASP A 98 -2.59 -13.67 0.38
CA ASP A 98 -1.37 -12.87 0.20
C ASP A 98 -1.66 -11.50 -0.42
N SER A 99 -2.28 -10.61 0.37
CA SER A 99 -2.63 -9.26 -0.10
C SER A 99 -1.41 -8.48 -0.60
N ARG A 100 -0.24 -8.59 0.07
CA ARG A 100 0.98 -7.89 -0.37
C ARG A 100 1.39 -8.29 -1.77
N PHE A 101 1.33 -9.59 -2.06
CA PHE A 101 1.59 -10.12 -3.39
C PHE A 101 0.59 -9.59 -4.41
N ASN A 102 -0.70 -9.74 -4.13
CA ASN A 102 -1.76 -9.37 -5.06
C ASN A 102 -1.75 -7.89 -5.42
N GLU A 103 -1.68 -7.02 -4.42
CA GLU A 103 -1.70 -5.58 -4.67
C GLU A 103 -0.42 -5.12 -5.36
N GLY A 104 0.76 -5.62 -4.93
CA GLY A 104 2.03 -5.27 -5.57
C GLY A 104 2.05 -5.65 -7.05
N PHE A 105 1.52 -6.84 -7.38
CA PHE A 105 1.34 -7.27 -8.75
C PHE A 105 0.40 -6.34 -9.52
N ALA A 106 -0.79 -6.07 -8.97
CA ALA A 106 -1.79 -5.24 -9.62
C ALA A 106 -1.31 -3.81 -9.88
N VAL A 107 -0.59 -3.20 -8.92
CA VAL A 107 0.02 -1.86 -9.11
C VAL A 107 1.10 -1.88 -10.21
N THR A 108 1.94 -2.92 -10.28
CA THR A 108 2.93 -3.01 -11.37
C THR A 108 2.24 -3.14 -12.73
N VAL A 109 1.19 -3.95 -12.84
CA VAL A 109 0.41 -4.10 -14.08
C VAL A 109 -0.33 -2.80 -14.43
N GLU A 110 -0.89 -2.12 -13.43
CA GLU A 110 -1.49 -0.80 -13.55
C GLU A 110 -0.52 0.19 -14.21
N ARG A 111 0.65 0.38 -13.59
CA ARG A 111 1.65 1.35 -14.09
C ARG A 111 2.09 1.01 -15.50
N ALA A 112 2.41 -0.26 -15.73
CA ALA A 112 2.79 -0.79 -17.04
C ALA A 112 1.69 -0.59 -18.10
N GLY A 113 0.44 -0.91 -17.76
CA GLY A 113 -0.70 -0.82 -18.66
C GLY A 113 -1.06 0.62 -19.01
N VAL A 114 -1.06 1.53 -18.03
CA VAL A 114 -1.31 2.96 -18.24
C VAL A 114 -0.29 3.55 -19.22
N LEU A 115 1.01 3.25 -19.06
CA LEU A 115 2.03 3.74 -19.99
C LEU A 115 1.83 3.23 -21.42
N ARG A 116 1.44 1.96 -21.57
CA ARG A 116 1.15 1.37 -22.89
C ARG A 116 -0.09 2.01 -23.52
N TRP A 117 -1.14 2.20 -22.74
CA TRP A 117 -2.36 2.87 -23.19
C TRP A 117 -2.08 4.32 -23.62
N LEU A 118 -1.38 5.11 -22.80
CA LEU A 118 -1.02 6.48 -23.13
C LEU A 118 -0.17 6.56 -24.40
N LYS A 119 0.79 5.64 -24.57
CA LYS A 119 1.60 5.54 -25.79
C LYS A 119 0.73 5.23 -27.02
N SER A 120 -0.22 4.30 -26.89
CA SER A 120 -1.15 3.96 -27.99
C SER A 120 -2.09 5.10 -28.37
N ALA A 121 -2.42 5.97 -27.41
CA ALA A 121 -3.29 7.12 -27.60
C ALA A 121 -2.55 8.40 -28.07
N GLY A 122 -1.23 8.33 -28.30
CA GLY A 122 -0.41 9.49 -28.70
C GLY A 122 -0.18 10.53 -27.58
N GLY A 123 -0.30 10.11 -26.31
CA GLY A 123 -0.23 10.98 -25.13
C GLY A 123 1.16 11.09 -24.51
N ASP A 124 2.19 11.48 -25.27
CA ASP A 124 3.58 11.56 -24.76
C ASP A 124 3.72 12.51 -23.55
N ASP A 125 3.01 13.64 -23.56
CA ASP A 125 2.98 14.56 -22.40
C ASP A 125 2.34 13.93 -21.16
N HIS A 126 1.32 13.08 -21.34
CA HIS A 126 0.68 12.37 -20.24
C HIS A 126 1.56 11.24 -19.68
N ILE A 127 2.43 10.64 -20.50
CA ILE A 127 3.44 9.68 -20.03
C ILE A 127 4.39 10.35 -19.04
N VAL A 128 4.92 11.53 -19.39
CA VAL A 128 5.81 12.29 -18.50
C VAL A 128 5.10 12.69 -17.20
N GLN A 129 3.82 13.07 -17.28
CA GLN A 129 3.00 13.38 -16.10
C GLN A 129 2.79 12.16 -15.20
N ALA A 130 2.47 11.00 -15.78
CA ALA A 130 2.27 9.75 -15.04
C ALA A 130 3.57 9.32 -14.34
N SER A 131 4.70 9.32 -15.04
CA SER A 131 6.00 8.95 -14.46
C SER A 131 6.38 9.87 -13.29
N LYS A 132 6.29 11.20 -13.47
CA LYS A 132 6.59 12.15 -12.38
C LYS A 132 5.68 11.98 -11.16
N MET A 133 4.41 11.61 -11.39
CA MET A 133 3.47 11.34 -10.31
C MET A 133 3.90 10.11 -9.51
N TRP A 134 4.27 9.01 -10.18
CA TRP A 134 4.72 7.79 -9.52
C TRP A 134 6.10 7.94 -8.88
N ASP A 135 7.03 8.68 -9.48
CA ASP A 135 8.34 8.97 -8.86
C ASP A 135 8.16 9.67 -7.50
N LYS A 136 7.24 10.65 -7.45
CA LYS A 136 6.91 11.35 -6.20
C LYS A 136 6.23 10.42 -5.18
N GLU A 137 5.34 9.55 -5.64
CA GLU A 137 4.67 8.54 -4.81
C GLU A 137 5.69 7.56 -4.22
N ASP A 138 6.59 7.02 -5.02
CA ASP A 138 7.62 6.07 -4.62
C ASP A 138 8.59 6.67 -3.61
N LEU A 139 8.95 7.96 -3.75
CA LEU A 139 9.75 8.68 -2.74
C LEU A 139 9.04 8.79 -1.39
N ILE A 140 7.73 9.05 -1.38
CA ILE A 140 6.94 9.11 -0.15
C ILE A 140 6.84 7.72 0.48
N VAL A 141 6.58 6.72 -0.34
CA VAL A 141 6.40 5.33 0.07
C VAL A 141 7.69 4.77 0.65
N ALA A 142 8.83 5.05 0.04
CA ALA A 142 10.14 4.66 0.56
C ALA A 142 10.38 5.21 1.98
N LYS A 143 10.00 6.47 2.25
CA LYS A 143 10.08 7.07 3.60
C LYS A 143 9.19 6.33 4.60
N ILE A 144 7.96 6.01 4.20
CA ILE A 144 7.01 5.29 5.06
C ILE A 144 7.47 3.85 5.35
N LEU A 145 7.96 3.12 4.34
CA LEU A 145 8.48 1.75 4.50
C LEU A 145 9.76 1.72 5.34
N LYS A 146 10.61 2.76 5.24
CA LYS A 146 11.76 2.94 6.12
C LYS A 146 11.32 3.08 7.59
N ALA A 147 10.35 3.94 7.87
CA ALA A 147 9.80 4.10 9.22
C ALA A 147 9.19 2.79 9.75
N ARG A 148 8.42 2.07 8.92
CA ARG A 148 7.89 0.74 9.25
C ARG A 148 9.00 -0.25 9.63
N THR A 149 10.11 -0.26 8.89
CA THR A 149 11.27 -1.12 9.18
C THR A 149 11.92 -0.74 10.51
N GLN A 150 12.09 0.56 10.79
CA GLN A 150 12.62 1.04 12.07
C GLN A 150 11.72 0.62 13.24
N LEU A 151 10.41 0.77 13.11
CA LEU A 151 9.43 0.36 14.11
C LEU A 151 9.47 -1.15 14.37
N ARG A 152 9.49 -1.97 13.31
CA ARG A 152 9.65 -3.44 13.44
C ARG A 152 10.89 -3.79 14.26
N ASN A 153 12.03 -3.16 13.98
CA ASN A 153 13.28 -3.40 14.72
C ASN A 153 13.24 -2.92 16.17
N ILE A 154 12.42 -1.92 16.50
CA ILE A 154 12.22 -1.47 17.88
C ILE A 154 11.28 -2.42 18.64
N TYR A 155 10.19 -2.87 18.01
CA TYR A 155 9.21 -3.77 18.64
C TYR A 155 9.75 -5.18 18.92
N LEU A 156 10.81 -5.60 18.24
CA LEU A 156 11.53 -6.85 18.54
C LEU A 156 12.46 -6.76 19.76
N ARG A 157 12.65 -5.57 20.35
CA ARG A 157 13.52 -5.40 21.52
C ARG A 157 12.74 -5.59 22.81
N GLU A 158 13.41 -6.13 23.82
CA GLU A 158 12.88 -6.23 25.19
C GLU A 158 12.95 -4.85 25.89
N LEU A 159 11.93 -4.03 25.65
CA LEU A 159 11.77 -2.71 26.26
C LEU A 159 10.41 -2.64 26.97
N ASP A 160 10.34 -1.85 28.05
CA ASP A 160 9.07 -1.56 28.70
C ASP A 160 8.15 -0.72 27.78
N SER A 161 6.85 -0.73 28.06
CA SER A 161 5.85 -0.05 27.22
C SER A 161 6.05 1.46 27.11
N LYS A 162 6.62 2.12 28.14
CA LYS A 162 6.90 3.56 28.10
C LYS A 162 8.06 3.84 27.15
N SER A 163 9.13 3.05 27.22
CA SER A 163 10.27 3.12 26.30
C SER A 163 9.86 2.83 24.85
N LEU A 164 9.00 1.83 24.61
CA LEU A 164 8.47 1.55 23.28
C LEU A 164 7.62 2.71 22.73
N ALA A 165 6.74 3.28 23.56
CA ALA A 165 5.91 4.41 23.17
C ALA A 165 6.76 5.65 22.80
N GLN A 166 7.80 5.96 23.60
CA GLN A 166 8.71 7.07 23.30
C GLN A 166 9.43 6.89 21.96
N LYS A 167 9.98 5.70 21.70
CA LYS A 167 10.67 5.41 20.43
C LYS A 167 9.72 5.42 19.24
N LYS A 168 8.53 4.83 19.38
CA LYS A 168 7.46 4.86 18.37
C LYS A 168 7.12 6.29 17.98
N ASN A 169 6.85 7.14 18.97
CA ASN A 169 6.46 8.53 18.75
C ASN A 169 7.58 9.33 18.08
N SER A 170 8.84 9.11 18.48
CA SER A 170 10.00 9.74 17.81
C SER A 170 10.06 9.37 16.33
N ILE A 171 9.92 8.08 15.98
CA ILE A 171 9.96 7.64 14.57
C ILE A 171 8.82 8.26 13.76
N PHE A 172 7.61 8.36 14.32
CA PHE A 172 6.49 9.00 13.62
C PHE A 172 6.65 10.52 13.49
N GLN A 173 7.27 11.19 14.47
CA GLN A 173 7.61 12.60 14.37
C GLN A 173 8.66 12.85 13.27
N ASP A 174 9.69 12.00 13.21
CA ASP A 174 10.70 12.06 12.16
C ASP A 174 10.07 11.82 10.78
N LEU A 175 9.23 10.79 10.65
CA LEU A 175 8.50 10.51 9.40
C LEU A 175 7.62 11.70 9.00
N LYS A 176 6.89 12.31 9.94
CA LYS A 176 6.06 13.50 9.67
C LYS A 176 6.92 14.63 9.13
N SER A 177 8.07 14.91 9.75
CA SER A 177 9.02 15.93 9.31
C SER A 177 9.54 15.64 7.90
N ASP A 178 9.94 14.40 7.63
CA ASP A 178 10.46 13.94 6.34
C ASP A 178 9.42 14.04 5.22
N LEU A 179 8.16 13.76 5.51
CA LEU A 179 7.05 13.91 4.57
C LEU A 179 6.74 15.38 4.28
N CYS A 180 6.89 16.25 5.29
CA CYS A 180 6.55 17.67 5.16
C CYS A 180 7.69 18.58 4.69
N GLY A 181 8.94 18.09 4.64
CA GLY A 181 10.09 18.93 4.29
C GLY A 181 10.33 20.08 5.29
N GLY A 182 10.00 19.88 6.58
CA GLY A 182 10.24 20.85 7.65
C GLY A 182 9.09 21.80 7.99
N ASN A 183 8.08 21.96 7.13
CA ASN A 183 6.85 22.71 7.46
C ASN A 183 5.60 21.94 7.00
N CYS A 184 4.80 21.46 7.96
CA CYS A 184 3.56 20.74 7.65
C CYS A 184 2.35 21.65 7.36
N SER A 185 2.53 22.98 7.34
CA SER A 185 1.46 23.92 6.98
C SER A 185 0.99 23.68 5.56
N GLY A 186 -0.31 23.41 5.37
CA GLY A 186 -0.90 23.20 4.05
C GLY A 186 -0.71 21.79 3.47
N ILE A 187 -0.13 20.85 4.21
CA ILE A 187 -0.08 19.46 3.78
C ILE A 187 -1.39 18.75 4.12
N ASN A 188 -2.12 18.37 3.08
CA ASN A 188 -3.27 17.47 3.19
C ASN A 188 -2.77 16.05 3.46
N LEU A 189 -2.34 15.79 4.69
CA LEU A 189 -2.21 14.43 5.18
C LEU A 189 -3.63 13.82 5.28
N PRO A 190 -3.85 12.54 4.94
CA PRO A 190 -5.19 11.96 4.91
C PRO A 190 -5.86 12.01 6.29
N ASN A 191 -6.77 12.96 6.51
CA ASN A 191 -7.46 13.09 7.80
C ASN A 191 -8.35 11.87 8.05
N THR A 192 -8.24 11.26 9.23
CA THR A 192 -9.28 10.37 9.76
C THR A 192 -10.47 11.23 10.17
N ASN A 193 -11.31 11.56 9.20
CA ASN A 193 -12.69 11.99 9.43
C ASN A 193 -12.93 13.25 10.29
N GLY A 194 -11.94 14.13 10.47
CA GLY A 194 -12.10 15.44 11.15
C GLY A 194 -11.37 15.57 12.49
N GLU A 195 -10.65 14.53 12.93
CA GLU A 195 -9.66 14.63 14.01
C GLU A 195 -8.28 14.90 13.39
N GLU A 196 -7.40 15.59 14.12
CA GLU A 196 -6.02 15.84 13.66
C GLU A 196 -5.32 14.52 13.36
N PHE A 197 -4.83 14.38 12.14
CA PHE A 197 -4.09 13.21 11.67
C PHE A 197 -2.86 12.90 12.53
N GLU A 198 -2.81 11.69 13.10
CA GLU A 198 -1.62 11.13 13.73
C GLU A 198 -1.14 9.89 12.96
N LEU A 199 0.12 9.91 12.53
CA LEU A 199 0.77 8.74 11.95
C LEU A 199 0.89 7.65 13.02
N ASN A 200 0.42 6.45 12.70
CA ASN A 200 0.45 5.30 13.60
C ASN A 200 0.69 3.99 12.83
N ASN A 201 0.79 2.84 13.52
CA ASN A 201 1.09 1.58 12.86
C ASN A 201 0.03 1.18 11.83
N ALA A 202 -1.25 1.46 12.09
CA ALA A 202 -2.34 1.13 11.18
C ALA A 202 -2.28 1.95 9.88
N TYR A 203 -1.77 3.19 9.92
CA TYR A 203 -1.55 3.99 8.72
C TYR A 203 -0.52 3.36 7.76
N LEU A 204 0.48 2.65 8.30
CA LEU A 204 1.53 2.00 7.51
C LEU A 204 1.03 0.77 6.74
N VAL A 205 -0.09 0.18 7.18
CA VAL A 205 -0.62 -1.08 6.66
C VAL A 205 -0.98 -1.01 5.18
N PRO A 206 -1.85 -0.10 4.70
CA PRO A 206 -2.16 -0.02 3.28
C PRO A 206 -0.91 0.27 2.44
N ILE A 207 0.00 1.10 2.94
CA ILE A 207 1.22 1.48 2.22
C ILE A 207 2.12 0.26 1.96
N ASP A 208 2.34 -0.54 3.00
CA ASP A 208 3.07 -1.80 2.90
C ASP A 208 2.34 -2.82 2.02
N THR A 209 1.02 -2.90 2.15
CA THR A 209 0.20 -3.86 1.43
C THR A 209 0.31 -3.65 -0.07
N TYR A 210 0.17 -2.41 -0.54
CA TYR A 210 0.06 -2.15 -1.96
C TYR A 210 1.40 -1.89 -2.67
N TYR A 211 2.37 -1.24 -2.02
CA TYR A 211 3.59 -0.83 -2.73
C TYR A 211 4.89 -1.51 -2.27
N SER A 212 4.90 -2.27 -1.17
CA SER A 212 6.17 -2.88 -0.70
C SER A 212 6.78 -3.88 -1.69
N LEU A 213 5.98 -4.47 -2.57
CA LEU A 213 6.42 -5.44 -3.58
C LEU A 213 6.46 -4.87 -5.01
N VAL A 214 6.03 -3.62 -5.24
CA VAL A 214 6.11 -2.99 -6.57
C VAL A 214 7.54 -3.00 -7.12
N PRO A 215 8.61 -2.69 -6.34
CA PRO A 215 9.97 -2.78 -6.86
C PRO A 215 10.37 -4.19 -7.29
N VAL A 216 9.87 -5.23 -6.62
CA VAL A 216 10.15 -6.63 -6.94
C VAL A 216 9.52 -6.99 -8.28
N PHE A 217 8.21 -6.74 -8.42
CA PHE A 217 7.49 -7.02 -9.66
C PHE A 217 7.99 -6.15 -10.83
N GLN A 218 8.32 -4.88 -10.58
CA GLN A 218 8.92 -4.01 -11.60
C GLN A 218 10.27 -4.57 -12.07
N SER A 219 11.13 -5.02 -11.16
CA SER A 219 12.42 -5.65 -11.50
C SER A 219 12.24 -6.92 -12.34
N ILE A 220 11.24 -7.76 -12.03
CA ILE A 220 10.90 -8.93 -12.85
C ILE A 220 10.48 -8.48 -14.26
N LEU A 221 9.53 -7.53 -14.35
CA LEU A 221 9.05 -7.02 -15.64
C LEU A 221 10.17 -6.41 -16.50
N ASP A 222 11.06 -5.63 -15.88
CA ASP A 222 12.19 -5.00 -16.57
C ASP A 222 13.19 -6.03 -17.07
N SER A 223 13.47 -7.08 -16.29
CA SER A 223 14.34 -8.19 -16.70
C SER A 223 13.82 -8.96 -17.92
N LEU A 224 12.51 -8.87 -18.18
CA LEU A 224 11.83 -9.48 -19.32
C LEU A 224 11.61 -8.49 -20.47
N GLY A 225 12.30 -7.34 -20.44
CA GLY A 225 12.18 -6.30 -21.47
C GLY A 225 10.79 -5.67 -21.54
N GLY A 226 10.01 -5.71 -20.46
CA GLY A 226 8.64 -5.21 -20.43
C GLY A 226 7.61 -6.14 -21.10
N SER A 227 7.91 -7.42 -21.30
CA SER A 227 6.96 -8.40 -21.84
C SER A 227 5.89 -8.78 -20.80
N LEU A 228 4.67 -8.25 -20.92
CA LEU A 228 3.56 -8.60 -20.01
C LEU A 228 3.19 -10.09 -20.05
N PRO A 229 3.16 -10.79 -21.22
CA PRO A 229 2.91 -12.23 -21.24
C PRO A 229 3.92 -13.03 -20.40
N GLN A 230 5.22 -12.79 -20.61
CA GLN A 230 6.27 -13.47 -19.84
C GLN A 230 6.26 -13.06 -18.36
N PHE A 231 5.92 -11.81 -18.08
CA PHE A 231 5.76 -11.33 -16.71
C PHE A 231 4.63 -12.06 -15.99
N PHE A 232 3.48 -12.27 -16.64
CA PHE A 232 2.39 -13.05 -16.06
C PHE A 232 2.81 -14.49 -15.77
N GLU A 233 3.49 -15.15 -16.71
CA GLU A 233 4.03 -16.50 -16.48
C GLU A 233 4.95 -16.54 -15.24
N LYS A 234 5.87 -15.58 -15.09
CA LYS A 234 6.77 -15.52 -13.93
C LYS A 234 6.08 -15.18 -12.61
N VAL A 235 5.07 -14.34 -12.63
CA VAL A 235 4.29 -14.02 -11.43
C VAL A 235 3.41 -15.19 -11.03
N GLU A 236 2.82 -15.90 -11.99
CA GLU A 236 2.05 -17.13 -11.77
C GLU A 236 2.95 -18.21 -11.12
N GLU A 237 4.12 -18.50 -11.70
CA GLU A 237 5.12 -19.41 -11.11
C GLU A 237 5.48 -19.05 -9.66
N LEU A 238 5.75 -17.76 -9.39
CA LEU A 238 6.09 -17.29 -8.05
C LEU A 238 4.89 -17.40 -7.08
N GLY A 239 3.68 -17.17 -7.56
CA GLY A 239 2.45 -17.22 -6.77
C GLY A 239 1.99 -18.63 -6.42
N GLU A 240 2.31 -19.63 -7.26
CA GLU A 240 2.02 -21.05 -7.02
C GLU A 240 2.89 -21.66 -5.90
N LEU A 241 4.02 -21.03 -5.55
CA LEU A 241 4.86 -21.49 -4.45
C LEU A 241 4.11 -21.48 -3.11
N PRO A 242 4.39 -22.43 -2.19
CA PRO A 242 3.94 -22.37 -0.81
C PRO A 242 4.30 -21.02 -0.17
N PHE A 243 3.45 -20.49 0.72
CA PHE A 243 3.60 -19.14 1.28
C PHE A 243 5.03 -18.85 1.79
N GLU A 244 5.60 -19.76 2.59
CA GLU A 244 6.94 -19.58 3.16
C GLU A 244 8.06 -19.62 2.10
N GLU A 245 7.91 -20.42 1.05
CA GLU A 245 8.86 -20.46 -0.08
C GLU A 245 8.77 -19.18 -0.90
N ARG A 246 7.54 -18.73 -1.20
CA ARG A 246 7.29 -17.47 -1.88
C ARG A 246 7.88 -16.28 -1.15
N GLN A 247 7.72 -16.20 0.18
CA GLN A 247 8.30 -15.11 0.97
C GLN A 247 9.83 -15.11 0.90
N ARG A 248 10.49 -16.27 0.99
CA ARG A 248 11.96 -16.37 0.84
C ARG A 248 12.43 -15.89 -0.54
N GLU A 249 11.71 -16.24 -1.59
CA GLU A 249 12.07 -15.85 -2.95
C GLU A 249 11.88 -14.35 -3.19
N ILE A 250 10.82 -13.78 -2.63
CA ILE A 250 10.60 -12.33 -2.60
C ILE A 250 11.72 -11.63 -1.82
N GLU A 251 12.09 -12.12 -0.64
CA GLU A 251 13.18 -11.53 0.16
C GLU A 251 14.53 -11.60 -0.58
N SER A 252 14.79 -12.71 -1.29
CA SER A 252 15.96 -12.89 -2.14
C SER A 252 15.99 -11.87 -3.29
N LEU A 253 14.85 -11.65 -3.97
CA LEU A 253 14.69 -10.62 -5.01
C LEU A 253 14.91 -9.21 -4.44
N GLN A 254 14.30 -8.90 -3.28
CA GLN A 254 14.46 -7.60 -2.62
C GLN A 254 15.91 -7.32 -2.25
N LYS A 255 16.65 -8.34 -1.81
CA LYS A 255 18.08 -8.22 -1.51
C LYS A 255 18.89 -7.91 -2.77
N ARG A 256 18.66 -8.63 -3.87
CA ARG A 256 19.33 -8.37 -5.16
C ARG A 256 19.10 -6.95 -5.66
N ILE A 257 17.88 -6.42 -5.50
CA ILE A 257 17.55 -5.04 -5.88
C ILE A 257 18.39 -4.04 -5.05
N LYS A 258 18.50 -4.26 -3.74
CA LYS A 258 19.30 -3.39 -2.86
C LYS A 258 20.80 -3.44 -3.17
N ASP A 259 21.32 -4.60 -3.57
CA ASP A 259 22.74 -4.78 -3.87
C ASP A 259 23.15 -4.14 -5.22
N ASN A 260 22.19 -3.84 -6.09
CA ASN A 260 22.40 -3.24 -7.41
C ASN A 260 22.22 -1.70 -7.44
N HIS A 261 21.92 -1.07 -6.30
CA HIS A 261 21.69 0.38 -6.14
C HIS A 261 22.62 0.98 -5.09
#